data_AF-A0A968N440-F1
#
_entry.id   AF-A0A968N440-F1
#
_cell.length_a   1.000
_cell.length_b   1.000
_cell.length_c   1.000
_cell.angle_alpha   90.00
_cell.angle_beta   90.00
_cell.angle_gamma   90.00
#
_symmetry.space_group_name_H-M   'P 1'
#
loop_
_entity.id
_entity.type
_entity.pdbx_description
1 polymer ?
#
loop_
_entity_poly.entity_id
_entity_poly.type
_entity_poly.pdbx_seq_one_letter_code
_entity_poly.pdbx_strand_id
1 'polypeptide(L)'
;FLVWQEGGVTPDCVIEITSESTRQTDSVEKRRLYADLGVTEYFQYDPSGDYLDPSLIGFRLVDGNYEPMTADRKGDGMIAIGSDVLGLELRSENGQLRFYVLATGEKLLSYSESEAGRREERARRERAEASLYSGAERLLATGMPVEQVAEILSLDAADLRQRFGG
;
A
#
# COMPACT_ATOMS: atom_id res chain seq x y z
N PHE A 1 0.67 9.40 -21.45
CA PHE A 1 -0.67 9.79 -20.97
C PHE A 1 -1.37 10.53 -22.11
N LEU A 2 -2.57 10.11 -22.52
CA LEU A 2 -3.28 10.68 -23.68
C LEU A 2 -4.66 11.19 -23.23
N VAL A 3 -4.75 12.50 -22.96
CA VAL A 3 -5.92 13.19 -22.38
C VAL A 3 -7.23 12.96 -23.18
N TRP A 4 -7.13 12.72 -24.49
CA TRP A 4 -8.29 12.48 -25.34
C TRP A 4 -8.98 11.13 -25.13
N GLN A 5 -8.29 10.15 -24.53
CA GLN A 5 -8.91 8.86 -24.19
C GLN A 5 -9.70 8.93 -22.87
N GLU A 6 -9.41 9.91 -22.02
CA GLU A 6 -10.05 10.15 -20.72
C GLU A 6 -11.14 11.24 -20.80
N GLY A 7 -11.77 11.41 -21.97
CA GLY A 7 -12.86 12.38 -22.16
C GLY A 7 -12.45 13.85 -21.97
N GLY A 8 -11.16 14.17 -22.07
CA GLY A 8 -10.65 15.54 -21.86
C GLY A 8 -10.35 15.88 -20.40
N VAL A 9 -10.48 14.93 -19.46
CA VAL A 9 -10.15 15.15 -18.05
C VAL A 9 -8.64 15.03 -17.84
N THR A 10 -8.05 16.08 -17.28
CA THR A 10 -6.64 16.08 -16.88
C THR A 10 -6.52 15.68 -15.40
N PRO A 11 -5.44 15.02 -15.00
CA PRO A 11 -5.24 14.62 -13.62
C PRO A 11 -4.89 15.85 -12.77
N ASP A 12 -5.42 15.94 -11.56
CA ASP A 12 -5.04 17.00 -10.62
C ASP A 12 -3.63 16.79 -10.02
N CYS A 13 -3.13 15.55 -10.03
CA CYS A 13 -1.80 15.20 -9.54
C CYS A 13 -1.12 14.21 -10.48
N VAL A 14 0.17 14.44 -10.76
CA VAL A 14 1.02 13.53 -11.53
C VAL A 14 2.23 13.12 -10.70
N ILE A 15 2.52 11.82 -10.65
CA ILE A 15 3.75 11.28 -10.06
C ILE A 15 4.53 10.59 -11.17
N GLU A 16 5.73 11.07 -11.45
CA GLU A 16 6.62 10.54 -12.46
C GLU A 16 7.79 9.77 -11.84
N ILE A 17 8.02 8.55 -12.33
CA ILE A 17 9.17 7.74 -11.96
C ILE A 17 10.23 7.92 -13.04
N THR A 18 11.36 8.54 -12.70
CA THR A 18 12.42 8.86 -13.66
C THR A 18 13.54 7.81 -13.67
N SER A 19 14.21 7.66 -14.82
CA SER A 19 15.41 6.82 -14.99
C SER A 19 16.32 7.39 -16.10
N GLU A 20 17.56 6.88 -16.21
CA GLU A 20 18.62 7.36 -17.11
C GLU A 20 18.17 7.63 -18.56
N SER A 21 17.30 6.77 -19.11
CA SER A 21 16.88 6.81 -20.52
C SER A 21 15.96 7.97 -20.90
N THR A 22 15.52 8.79 -19.92
CA THR A 22 14.49 9.83 -20.12
C THR A 22 14.99 11.28 -19.98
N ARG A 23 16.30 11.53 -19.88
CA ARG A 23 16.78 12.67 -19.07
C ARG A 23 17.30 13.93 -19.78
N GLN A 24 16.43 14.88 -20.14
CA GLN A 24 16.56 16.33 -19.80
C GLN A 24 15.59 17.19 -20.60
N THR A 25 15.49 16.98 -21.91
CA THR A 25 14.52 17.70 -22.75
C THR A 25 13.09 17.38 -22.31
N ASP A 26 12.87 16.11 -21.96
CA ASP A 26 11.59 15.55 -21.54
C ASP A 26 11.07 16.15 -20.21
N SER A 27 11.93 16.42 -19.22
CA SER A 27 11.48 16.92 -17.90
C SER A 27 11.11 18.41 -17.89
N VAL A 28 11.67 19.20 -18.81
CA VAL A 28 11.25 20.60 -19.00
C VAL A 28 9.97 20.67 -19.83
N GLU A 29 9.90 19.89 -20.92
CA GLU A 29 8.70 19.81 -21.77
C GLU A 29 7.50 19.25 -21.02
N LYS A 30 7.67 18.17 -20.25
CA LYS A 30 6.61 17.59 -19.41
C LYS A 30 6.11 18.56 -18.35
N ARG A 31 7.01 19.27 -17.66
CA ARG A 31 6.59 20.29 -16.68
C ARG A 31 5.75 21.39 -17.30
N ARG A 32 6.14 21.89 -18.48
CA ARG A 32 5.32 22.88 -19.21
C ARG A 32 3.99 22.29 -19.63
N LEU A 33 4.01 21.09 -20.21
CA LEU A 33 2.80 20.38 -20.62
C LEU A 33 1.83 20.19 -19.44
N TYR A 34 2.30 19.72 -18.29
CA TYR A 34 1.44 19.52 -17.12
C TYR A 34 0.91 20.84 -16.54
N ALA A 35 1.71 21.90 -16.57
CA ALA A 35 1.24 23.24 -16.20
C ALA A 35 0.14 23.74 -17.16
N ASP A 36 0.34 23.59 -18.48
CA ASP A 36 -0.64 23.94 -19.51
C ASP A 36 -1.94 23.12 -19.39
N LEU A 37 -1.83 21.87 -18.93
CA LEU A 37 -2.97 20.99 -18.65
C LEU A 37 -3.64 21.26 -17.29
N GLY A 38 -3.12 22.19 -16.49
CA GLY A 38 -3.68 22.56 -15.19
C GLY A 38 -3.46 21.54 -14.07
N VAL A 39 -2.46 20.66 -14.21
CA VAL A 39 -2.14 19.66 -13.17
C VAL A 39 -1.65 20.39 -11.91
N THR A 40 -2.43 20.32 -10.83
CA THR A 40 -2.20 21.08 -9.59
C THR A 40 -0.91 20.70 -8.88
N GLU A 41 -0.58 19.41 -8.80
CA GLU A 41 0.64 18.91 -8.17
C GLU A 41 1.42 17.95 -9.07
N TYR A 42 2.73 18.12 -9.13
CA TYR A 42 3.61 17.28 -9.95
C TYR A 42 4.83 16.81 -9.14
N PHE A 43 5.03 15.51 -9.08
CA PHE A 43 6.12 14.88 -8.34
C PHE A 43 7.05 14.12 -9.28
N GLN A 44 8.35 14.16 -9.00
CA GLN A 44 9.36 13.31 -9.63
C GLN A 44 10.01 12.46 -8.56
N TYR A 45 10.11 11.17 -8.84
CA TYR A 45 10.71 10.17 -7.97
C TYR A 45 11.77 9.37 -8.73
N ASP A 46 12.95 9.25 -8.14
CA ASP A 46 14.06 8.45 -8.65
C ASP A 46 14.32 7.27 -7.70
N PRO A 47 13.95 6.03 -8.07
CA PRO A 47 14.16 4.86 -7.24
C PRO A 47 15.64 4.54 -6.98
N SER A 48 16.55 4.86 -7.92
CA SER A 48 17.98 4.55 -7.75
C SER A 48 18.71 5.66 -7.00
N GLY A 49 18.22 6.90 -7.10
CA GLY A 49 18.82 8.07 -6.49
C GLY A 49 20.06 8.59 -7.22
N ASP A 50 20.40 8.02 -8.38
CA ASP A 50 21.59 8.41 -9.16
C ASP A 50 21.35 9.65 -10.03
N TYR A 51 20.09 10.08 -10.18
CA TYR A 51 19.67 11.09 -11.14
C TYR A 51 18.96 12.27 -10.49
N LEU A 52 18.26 12.06 -9.39
CA LEU A 52 17.52 13.10 -8.67
C LEU A 52 18.06 13.24 -7.25
N ASP A 53 18.55 14.44 -6.92
CA ASP A 53 18.95 14.80 -5.55
C ASP A 53 18.15 16.02 -5.09
N PRO A 54 17.24 15.87 -4.11
CA PRO A 54 16.86 14.62 -3.44
C PRO A 54 16.07 13.66 -4.35
N SER A 55 16.04 12.35 -4.04
CA SER A 55 15.37 11.31 -4.86
C SER A 55 13.84 11.45 -4.97
N LEU A 56 13.25 12.44 -4.32
CA LEU A 56 11.86 12.85 -4.43
C LEU A 56 11.78 14.38 -4.41
N ILE A 57 11.19 14.97 -5.44
CA ILE A 57 10.86 16.40 -5.49
C ILE A 57 9.41 16.59 -5.90
N GLY A 58 8.79 17.67 -5.41
CA GLY A 58 7.40 18.04 -5.70
C GLY A 58 7.31 19.47 -6.18
N PHE A 59 6.29 19.74 -6.99
CA PHE A 59 5.96 21.06 -7.52
C PHE A 59 4.46 21.31 -7.40
N ARG A 60 4.09 22.55 -7.11
CA ARG A 60 2.70 23.01 -7.07
C ARG A 60 2.47 24.08 -8.13
N LEU A 61 1.35 23.99 -8.83
CA LEU A 61 0.95 24.97 -9.82
C LEU A 61 0.44 26.23 -9.12
N VAL A 62 1.09 27.36 -9.37
CA VAL A 62 0.75 28.69 -8.85
C VAL A 62 0.79 29.67 -10.03
N ASP A 63 -0.33 30.35 -10.30
CA ASP A 63 -0.47 31.31 -11.40
C ASP A 63 0.07 30.78 -12.76
N GLY A 64 -0.25 29.52 -13.06
CA GLY A 64 0.15 28.85 -14.31
C GLY A 64 1.61 28.39 -14.37
N ASN A 65 2.37 28.50 -13.27
CA ASN A 65 3.77 28.09 -13.20
C ASN A 65 4.01 27.13 -12.03
N TYR A 66 4.93 26.19 -12.19
CA TYR A 66 5.29 25.28 -11.11
C TYR A 66 6.28 25.91 -10.13
N GLU A 67 5.89 25.97 -8.87
CA GLU A 67 6.75 26.33 -7.74
C GLU A 67 7.20 25.07 -6.97
N PRO A 68 8.47 24.98 -6.54
CA PRO A 68 8.94 23.85 -5.74
C PRO A 68 8.21 23.73 -4.41
N MET A 69 7.83 22.51 -4.04
CA MET A 69 7.27 22.20 -2.73
C MET A 69 8.39 21.96 -1.72
N THR A 70 8.16 22.37 -0.47
CA THR A 70 9.12 22.13 0.62
C THR A 70 9.12 20.66 0.97
N ALA A 71 10.31 20.04 0.99
CA ALA A 71 10.48 18.66 1.38
C ALA A 71 11.00 18.58 2.82
N ASP A 72 10.33 17.77 3.64
CA ASP A 72 10.76 17.44 4.98
C ASP A 72 11.82 16.34 4.92
N ARG A 73 13.05 16.70 5.28
CA ARG A 73 14.14 15.74 5.43
C ARG A 73 14.11 15.18 6.85
N LYS A 74 13.83 13.88 6.99
CA LYS A 74 13.88 13.20 8.28
C LYS A 74 15.24 12.51 8.43
N GLY A 75 15.61 12.17 9.67
CA GLY A 75 16.89 11.48 9.93
C GLY A 75 16.87 10.09 9.32
N ASP A 76 17.99 9.66 8.73
CA ASP A 76 18.19 8.49 7.82
C ASP A 76 18.19 8.78 6.31
N GLY A 77 17.94 10.04 5.91
CA GLY A 77 17.92 10.43 4.49
C GLY A 77 16.54 10.30 3.84
N MET A 78 15.51 9.91 4.60
CA MET A 78 14.11 9.94 4.16
C MET A 78 13.67 11.35 3.79
N ILE A 79 12.99 11.44 2.65
CA ILE A 79 12.40 12.68 2.11
C ILE A 79 10.88 12.52 2.12
N ALA A 80 10.17 13.48 2.69
CA ALA A 80 8.72 13.50 2.75
C ALA A 80 8.16 14.80 2.13
N ILE A 81 7.11 14.68 1.30
CA ILE A 81 6.40 15.82 0.72
C ILE A 81 4.89 15.57 0.85
N GLY A 82 4.17 16.51 1.44
CA GLY A 82 2.71 16.47 1.54
C GLY A 82 2.03 16.85 0.23
N SER A 83 1.07 16.04 -0.22
CA SER A 83 0.16 16.33 -1.34
C SER A 83 -1.21 16.70 -0.78
N ASP A 84 -1.66 17.92 -1.06
CA ASP A 84 -3.00 18.36 -0.67
C ASP A 84 -4.06 17.76 -1.60
N VAL A 85 -3.71 17.53 -2.87
CA VAL A 85 -4.62 16.92 -3.87
C VAL A 85 -4.96 15.48 -3.49
N LEU A 86 -3.96 14.71 -3.05
CA LEU A 86 -4.16 13.31 -2.68
C LEU A 86 -4.56 13.13 -1.21
N GLY A 87 -4.32 14.12 -0.36
CA GLY A 87 -4.42 13.97 1.10
C GLY A 87 -3.39 12.97 1.66
N LEU A 88 -2.21 12.89 1.02
CA LEU A 88 -1.16 11.92 1.33
C LEU A 88 0.20 12.60 1.54
N GLU A 89 1.04 12.06 2.42
CA GLU A 89 2.46 12.34 2.50
C GLU A 89 3.22 11.29 1.67
N LEU A 90 3.87 11.74 0.60
CA LEU A 90 4.75 10.92 -0.25
C LEU A 90 6.11 10.85 0.41
N ARG A 91 6.62 9.64 0.62
CA ARG A 91 7.93 9.42 1.25
C ARG A 91 8.84 8.56 0.38
N SER A 92 10.06 9.03 0.19
CA SER A 92 11.16 8.21 -0.33
C SER A 92 11.87 7.55 0.84
N GLU A 93 11.62 6.25 1.02
CA GLU A 93 12.11 5.43 2.14
C GLU A 93 12.85 4.21 1.57
N ASN A 94 14.16 4.09 1.82
CA ASN A 94 14.96 2.93 1.38
C ASN A 94 14.82 2.59 -0.12
N GLY A 95 14.81 3.62 -0.99
CA GLY A 95 14.64 3.43 -2.43
C GLY A 95 13.22 3.00 -2.84
N GLN A 96 12.23 3.20 -1.97
CA GLN A 96 10.82 2.95 -2.26
C GLN A 96 9.97 4.20 -2.03
N LEU A 97 9.08 4.48 -2.96
CA LEU A 97 8.03 5.47 -2.77
C LEU A 97 6.90 4.87 -1.93
N ARG A 98 6.65 5.46 -0.77
CA ARG A 98 5.62 5.06 0.19
C ARG A 98 4.62 6.20 0.39
N PHE A 99 3.38 5.85 0.69
CA PHE A 99 2.28 6.79 0.87
C PHE A 99 1.72 6.67 2.27
N TYR A 100 1.55 7.80 2.93
CA TYR A 100 0.97 7.88 4.27
C TYR A 100 -0.22 8.84 4.24
N VAL A 101 -1.29 8.54 4.96
CA VAL A 101 -2.44 9.43 5.08
C VAL A 101 -2.00 10.71 5.78
N LEU A 102 -2.17 11.87 5.15
CA LEU A 102 -1.63 13.14 5.66
C LEU A 102 -2.25 13.51 7.02
N ALA A 103 -3.54 13.20 7.21
CA ALA A 103 -4.27 13.53 8.44
C ALA A 103 -3.90 12.66 9.66
N THR A 104 -3.49 11.40 9.44
CA THR A 104 -3.29 10.42 10.52
C THR A 104 -1.86 9.91 10.63
N GLY A 105 -1.06 10.07 9.59
CA GLY A 105 0.26 9.46 9.46
C GLY A 105 0.24 7.95 9.23
N GLU A 106 -0.92 7.36 8.93
CA GLU A 106 -1.05 5.91 8.69
C GLU A 106 -0.49 5.53 7.31
N LYS A 107 0.35 4.49 7.27
CA LYS A 107 0.92 3.97 6.02
C LYS A 107 -0.15 3.27 5.19
N LEU A 108 -0.29 3.65 3.91
CA LEU A 108 -1.04 2.85 2.95
C LEU A 108 -0.25 1.60 2.59
N LEU A 109 -0.84 0.44 2.87
CA LEU A 109 -0.24 -0.84 2.55
C LEU A 109 -0.16 -1.04 1.04
N SER A 110 0.95 -1.60 0.58
CA SER A 110 1.03 -2.11 -0.78
C SER A 110 0.06 -3.31 -0.95
N TYR A 111 -0.27 -3.62 -2.20
CA TYR A 111 -1.04 -4.82 -2.51
C TYR A 111 -0.39 -6.09 -1.94
N SER A 112 0.94 -6.21 -2.04
CA SER A 112 1.68 -7.35 -1.50
C SER A 112 1.65 -7.41 0.03
N GLU A 113 1.75 -6.27 0.72
CA GLU A 113 1.64 -6.19 2.18
C GLU A 113 0.23 -6.59 2.66
N SER A 114 -0.82 -6.12 1.97
CA SER A 114 -2.21 -6.53 2.25
C SER A 114 -2.42 -8.04 2.02
N GLU A 115 -1.92 -8.58 0.92
CA GLU A 115 -2.05 -10.00 0.61
C GLU A 115 -1.26 -10.90 1.57
N ALA A 116 -0.07 -10.46 2.00
CA ALA A 116 0.69 -11.14 3.04
C ALA A 116 -0.11 -11.22 4.35
N GLY A 117 -0.69 -10.09 4.80
CA GLY A 117 -1.53 -10.07 6.01
C GLY A 117 -2.75 -10.99 5.91
N ARG A 118 -3.42 -11.03 4.75
CA ARG A 118 -4.54 -11.95 4.51
C ARG A 118 -4.12 -13.41 4.57
N ARG A 119 -2.97 -13.75 3.99
CA ARG A 119 -2.42 -15.12 4.02
C ARG A 119 -2.02 -15.53 5.43
N GLU A 120 -1.40 -14.65 6.20
CA GLU A 120 -1.03 -14.92 7.58
C GLU A 120 -2.26 -15.16 8.46
N GLU A 121 -3.28 -14.32 8.33
CA GLU A 121 -4.53 -14.47 9.08
C GLU A 121 -5.27 -15.77 8.69
N ARG A 122 -5.32 -16.10 7.39
CA ARG A 122 -5.89 -17.38 6.91
C ARG A 122 -5.12 -18.57 7.48
N ALA A 123 -3.80 -18.55 7.41
CA ALA A 123 -2.96 -19.61 7.95
C ALA A 123 -3.06 -19.73 9.47
N ARG A 124 -3.28 -18.62 10.19
CA ARG A 124 -3.53 -18.62 11.63
C ARG A 124 -4.85 -19.27 11.97
N ARG A 125 -5.93 -18.95 11.24
CA ARG A 125 -7.25 -19.56 11.40
C ARG A 125 -7.21 -21.05 11.11
N GLU A 126 -6.61 -21.46 9.99
CA GLU A 126 -6.46 -22.87 9.62
C GLU A 126 -5.66 -23.66 10.66
N ARG A 127 -4.58 -23.08 11.20
CA ARG A 127 -3.80 -23.73 12.29
C ARG A 127 -4.56 -23.84 13.60
N ALA A 128 -5.32 -22.80 13.97
CA ALA A 128 -6.15 -22.83 15.17
C ALA A 128 -7.25 -23.90 15.05
N GLU A 129 -7.93 -23.94 13.89
CA GLU A 129 -8.95 -24.92 13.58
C GLU A 129 -8.39 -26.35 13.58
N ALA A 130 -7.27 -26.59 12.88
CA ALA A 130 -6.61 -27.90 12.89
C ALA A 130 -6.21 -28.35 14.31
N SER A 131 -5.76 -27.42 15.15
CA SER A 131 -5.41 -27.72 16.54
C SER A 131 -6.64 -28.10 17.38
N LEU A 132 -7.76 -27.41 17.19
CA LEU A 132 -9.03 -27.75 17.84
C LEU A 132 -9.50 -29.15 17.44
N TYR A 133 -9.54 -29.45 16.14
CA TYR A 133 -9.99 -30.76 15.67
C TYR A 133 -9.03 -31.90 16.04
N SER A 134 -7.72 -31.66 16.06
CA SER A 134 -6.76 -32.62 16.58
C SER A 134 -6.94 -32.85 18.10
N GLY A 135 -7.31 -31.82 18.86
CA GLY A 135 -7.73 -31.94 20.25
C GLY A 135 -9.00 -32.77 20.41
N ALA A 136 -10.01 -32.51 19.57
CA ALA A 136 -11.27 -33.23 19.57
C ALA A 136 -11.06 -34.73 19.33
N GLU A 137 -10.27 -35.07 18.31
CA GLU A 137 -9.90 -36.46 18.00
C GLU A 137 -9.24 -37.17 19.19
N ARG A 138 -8.28 -36.52 19.85
CA ARG A 138 -7.63 -37.09 21.05
C ARG A 138 -8.61 -37.32 22.19
N LEU A 139 -9.53 -36.40 22.45
CA LEU A 139 -10.53 -36.54 23.51
C LEU A 139 -11.52 -37.67 23.19
N LEU A 140 -12.03 -37.73 21.96
CA LEU A 140 -12.91 -38.82 21.50
C LEU A 140 -12.23 -40.19 21.65
N ALA A 141 -10.95 -40.29 21.32
CA ALA A 141 -10.17 -41.53 21.47
C ALA A 141 -10.05 -42.02 22.93
N THR A 142 -10.25 -41.14 23.93
CA THR A 142 -10.34 -41.55 25.35
C THR A 142 -11.69 -42.15 25.74
N GLY A 143 -12.65 -42.18 24.81
CA GLY A 143 -14.04 -42.59 25.07
C GLY A 143 -14.93 -41.45 25.56
N MET A 144 -14.47 -40.19 25.49
CA MET A 144 -15.30 -39.04 25.85
C MET A 144 -16.46 -38.88 24.84
N PRO A 145 -17.72 -38.67 25.30
CA PRO A 145 -18.85 -38.45 24.41
C PRO A 145 -18.67 -37.20 23.54
N VAL A 146 -19.19 -37.24 22.30
CA VAL A 146 -19.05 -36.14 21.33
C VAL A 146 -19.62 -34.83 21.85
N GLU A 147 -20.72 -34.90 22.61
CA GLU A 147 -21.39 -33.75 23.21
C GLU A 147 -20.47 -33.05 24.22
N GLN A 148 -19.72 -33.82 24.99
CA GLN A 148 -18.80 -33.31 26.00
C GLN A 148 -17.52 -32.75 25.35
N VAL A 149 -17.02 -33.37 24.27
CA VAL A 149 -15.89 -32.83 23.49
C VAL A 149 -16.26 -31.52 22.81
N ALA A 150 -17.47 -31.45 22.22
CA ALA A 150 -18.02 -30.24 21.61
C ALA A 150 -18.08 -29.09 22.62
N GLU A 151 -18.57 -29.37 23.83
CA GLU A 151 -18.63 -28.37 24.91
C GLU A 151 -17.22 -27.88 25.33
N ILE A 152 -16.29 -28.80 25.60
CA ILE A 152 -14.93 -28.46 26.06
C ILE A 152 -14.17 -27.60 25.04
N LEU A 153 -14.30 -27.91 23.76
CA LEU A 153 -13.59 -27.21 22.69
C LEU A 153 -14.42 -26.10 22.04
N SER A 154 -15.65 -25.87 22.53
CA SER A 154 -16.61 -24.92 21.96
C SER A 154 -16.81 -25.14 20.45
N LEU A 155 -16.95 -26.40 20.04
CA LEU A 155 -17.21 -26.83 18.67
C LEU A 155 -18.68 -27.23 18.50
N ASP A 156 -19.17 -27.29 17.26
CA ASP A 156 -20.48 -27.86 16.98
C ASP A 156 -20.42 -29.40 17.08
N ALA A 157 -21.31 -29.97 17.89
CA ALA A 157 -21.44 -31.42 18.01
C ALA A 157 -21.91 -32.07 16.70
N ALA A 158 -22.68 -31.37 15.85
CA ALA A 158 -23.06 -31.87 14.53
C ALA A 158 -21.84 -32.03 13.61
N ASP A 159 -20.96 -31.02 13.57
CA ASP A 159 -19.73 -31.05 12.78
C ASP A 159 -18.77 -32.16 13.26
N LEU A 160 -18.63 -32.33 14.57
CA LEU A 160 -17.82 -33.43 15.13
C LEU A 160 -18.39 -34.81 14.75
N ARG A 161 -19.71 -35.01 14.80
CA ARG A 161 -20.33 -36.27 14.36
C ARG A 161 -20.16 -36.49 12.85
N GLN A 162 -20.28 -35.46 12.03
CA GLN A 162 -20.05 -35.59 10.59
C GLN A 162 -18.58 -35.94 10.28
N ARG A 163 -17.64 -35.35 11.02
CA ARG A 163 -16.20 -35.49 10.76
C ARG A 163 -15.59 -36.77 11.32
N PHE A 164 -16.07 -37.23 12.48
CA PHE A 164 -15.50 -38.36 13.21
C PHE A 164 -16.48 -39.52 13.46
N GLY A 165 -17.75 -39.36 13.10
CA GLY A 165 -18.75 -40.43 13.20
C GLY A 165 -18.62 -41.42 12.05
N GLY A 166 -17.88 -42.50 12.31
CA GLY A 166 -17.99 -43.78 11.60
C GLY A 166 -18.90 -44.73 12.35
#